data_AF-A0A6S7FM38-F1
#
_entry.id   AF-A0A6S7FM38-F1
#
_cell.length_a   1.000
_cell.length_b   1.000
_cell.length_c   1.000
_cell.angle_alpha   90.00
_cell.angle_beta   90.00
_cell.angle_gamma   90.00
#
_symmetry.space_group_name_H-M   'P 1'
#
loop_
_entity.id
_entity.type
_entity.pdbx_description
1 polymer ?
#
loop_
_entity_poly.entity_id
_entity_poly.type
_entity_poly.pdbx_seq_one_letter_code
_entity_poly.pdbx_strand_id
1 'polypeptide(L)'
;MNPNDIIHLNVGGQRLSTKRSTLCRVEGSLLASMFSGRWNHEHDHDGAVFLDYNPEFFVPIINYLRAMEYATTGNPPSFPQLREDQIKDFQRFIQYLGLSGEIFSREKFNAHSINVVTLQEGGTVAVHGPNGGHMGYVLGENVYQQGIVHFKLKLESFQVNEWMFVGTVKAYLVPPNNNSHQWPDSYGWVLGQYGQVWKDGSPTYDALKNLTKQGDTVELVLDCDAAKLSLHLPTGQQFHIEIPKSQTWRLNVNLGCANDKVRIIHDNV
;
A
#
# COMPACT_ATOMS: atom_id res chain seq x y z
N MET A 1 29.05 -19.23 -8.24
CA MET A 1 28.24 -19.56 -7.05
C MET A 1 26.91 -20.13 -7.50
N ASN A 2 26.49 -21.25 -6.94
CA ASN A 2 25.22 -21.92 -7.21
C ASN A 2 24.07 -21.20 -6.45
N PRO A 3 22.86 -21.06 -7.02
CA PRO A 3 21.71 -20.52 -6.29
C PRO A 3 21.40 -21.20 -4.95
N ASN A 4 21.74 -22.48 -4.80
CA ASN A 4 21.51 -23.26 -3.58
C ASN A 4 22.66 -23.16 -2.56
N ASP A 5 23.72 -22.40 -2.85
CA ASP A 5 24.81 -22.16 -1.90
C ASP A 5 24.24 -21.54 -0.62
N ILE A 6 24.64 -22.09 0.53
CA ILE A 6 24.33 -21.51 1.84
C ILE A 6 25.38 -20.43 2.11
N ILE A 7 24.90 -19.20 2.31
CA ILE A 7 25.73 -18.05 2.66
C ILE A 7 25.58 -17.80 4.15
N HIS A 8 26.71 -17.83 4.86
CA HIS A 8 26.80 -17.44 6.26
C HIS A 8 27.06 -15.94 6.34
N LEU A 9 26.21 -15.22 7.07
CA LEU A 9 26.26 -13.77 7.22
C LEU A 9 26.50 -13.42 8.68
N ASN A 10 27.31 -12.38 8.90
CA ASN A 10 27.41 -11.64 10.14
C ASN A 10 26.92 -10.21 9.87
N VAL A 11 25.75 -9.86 10.39
CA VAL A 11 25.10 -8.57 10.14
C VAL A 11 25.13 -7.73 11.41
N GLY A 12 26.03 -6.74 11.46
CA GLY A 12 26.20 -5.89 12.65
C GLY A 12 26.49 -6.68 13.94
N GLY A 13 27.11 -7.87 13.82
CA GLY A 13 27.35 -8.80 14.93
C GLY A 13 26.34 -9.95 15.05
N GLN A 14 25.17 -9.86 14.41
CA GLN A 14 24.17 -10.92 14.43
C GLN A 14 24.40 -11.94 13.31
N ARG A 15 24.52 -13.22 13.69
CA ARG A 15 24.74 -14.29 12.73
C ARG A 15 23.44 -14.87 12.19
N LEU A 16 23.40 -15.07 10.88
CA LEU A 16 22.35 -15.84 10.21
C LEU A 16 22.92 -16.57 9.00
N SER A 17 22.13 -17.50 8.46
CA SER A 17 22.48 -18.22 7.23
C SER A 17 21.28 -18.27 6.31
N THR A 18 21.51 -18.11 5.00
CA THR A 18 20.45 -18.10 4.00
C THR A 18 20.95 -18.61 2.66
N LYS A 19 20.05 -18.99 1.75
CA LYS A 19 20.44 -19.39 0.39
C LYS A 19 20.84 -18.17 -0.42
N ARG A 20 21.80 -18.34 -1.34
CA ARG A 20 22.11 -17.32 -2.35
C ARG A 20 20.87 -16.94 -3.16
N SER A 21 20.01 -17.90 -3.50
CA SER A 21 18.73 -17.63 -4.20
C SER A 21 17.77 -16.75 -3.41
N THR A 22 17.86 -16.71 -2.07
CA THR A 22 17.11 -15.76 -1.25
C THR A 22 17.70 -14.35 -1.38
N LEU A 23 19.02 -14.21 -1.31
CA LEU A 23 19.70 -12.91 -1.43
C LEU A 23 19.57 -12.32 -2.84
N CYS A 24 19.49 -13.16 -3.86
CA CYS A 24 19.31 -12.77 -5.25
C CYS A 24 17.85 -12.82 -5.73
N ARG A 25 16.87 -12.89 -4.83
CA ARG A 25 15.45 -13.10 -5.18
C ARG A 25 14.88 -11.99 -6.07
N VAL A 26 15.29 -10.74 -5.83
CA VAL A 26 14.86 -9.57 -6.60
C VAL A 26 15.95 -9.24 -7.62
N GLU A 27 15.74 -9.67 -8.87
CA GLU A 27 16.68 -9.40 -9.95
C GLU A 27 16.86 -7.88 -10.17
N GLY A 28 18.10 -7.46 -10.43
CA GLY A 28 18.43 -6.04 -10.60
C GLY A 28 18.55 -5.22 -9.31
N SER A 29 18.20 -5.78 -8.15
CA SER A 29 18.44 -5.11 -6.85
C SER A 29 19.93 -4.99 -6.52
N LEU A 30 20.28 -4.04 -5.64
CA LEU A 30 21.64 -3.94 -5.11
C LEU A 30 22.00 -5.19 -4.30
N LEU A 31 21.06 -5.70 -3.49
CA LEU A 31 21.27 -6.92 -2.72
C LEU A 31 21.62 -8.12 -3.62
N ALA A 32 20.87 -8.31 -4.71
CA ALA A 32 21.18 -9.36 -5.67
C ALA A 32 22.55 -9.17 -6.34
N SER A 33 22.93 -7.91 -6.59
CA SER A 33 24.22 -7.56 -7.17
C SER A 33 25.40 -7.86 -6.23
N MET A 34 25.26 -7.58 -4.92
CA MET A 34 26.25 -7.94 -3.90
C MET A 34 26.54 -9.44 -3.93
N PHE A 35 25.51 -10.28 -4.00
CA PHE A 35 25.65 -11.74 -3.99
C PHE A 35 25.70 -12.38 -5.40
N SER A 36 25.93 -11.58 -6.45
CA SER A 36 26.08 -12.07 -7.83
C SER A 36 27.37 -12.86 -8.06
N GLY A 37 28.34 -12.76 -7.15
CA GLY A 37 29.68 -13.35 -7.25
C GLY A 37 30.76 -12.40 -7.79
N ARG A 38 30.41 -11.13 -8.05
CA ARG A 38 31.34 -10.09 -8.52
C ARG A 38 31.90 -9.20 -7.41
N TRP A 39 31.28 -9.21 -6.23
CA TRP A 39 31.70 -8.40 -5.10
C TRP A 39 32.68 -9.16 -4.23
N ASN A 40 33.73 -8.46 -3.81
CA ASN A 40 34.64 -8.95 -2.78
C ASN A 40 34.07 -8.56 -1.42
N HIS A 41 33.70 -9.55 -0.62
CA HIS A 41 33.10 -9.31 0.69
C HIS A 41 34.18 -9.27 1.77
N GLU A 42 33.95 -8.47 2.79
CA GLU A 42 34.66 -8.64 4.05
C GLU A 42 34.13 -9.88 4.75
N HIS A 43 35.00 -10.58 5.46
CA HIS A 43 34.65 -11.76 6.22
C HIS A 43 35.04 -11.58 7.68
N ASP A 44 34.21 -12.07 8.60
CA ASP A 44 34.58 -12.13 10.01
C ASP A 44 35.61 -13.25 10.27
N HIS A 45 36.04 -13.39 11.53
CA HIS A 45 37.06 -14.37 11.92
C HIS A 45 36.65 -15.83 11.65
N ASP A 46 35.36 -16.13 11.51
CA ASP A 46 34.85 -17.47 11.19
C ASP A 46 34.53 -17.64 9.70
N GLY A 47 34.89 -16.66 8.87
CA GLY A 47 34.68 -16.70 7.42
C GLY A 47 33.27 -16.32 6.98
N ALA A 48 32.39 -15.86 7.87
CA ALA A 48 31.06 -15.38 7.49
C ALA A 48 31.17 -14.01 6.80
N VAL A 49 30.37 -13.78 5.75
CA VAL A 49 30.32 -12.47 5.07
C VAL A 49 29.83 -11.42 6.05
N PHE A 50 30.65 -10.41 6.31
CA PHE A 50 30.32 -9.32 7.21
C PHE A 50 29.55 -8.24 6.46
N LEU A 51 28.40 -7.84 7.03
CA LEU A 51 27.58 -6.74 6.57
C LEU A 51 27.40 -5.76 7.73
N ASP A 52 27.88 -4.54 7.56
CA ASP A 52 27.73 -3.48 8.56
C ASP A 52 26.35 -2.82 8.47
N TYR A 53 25.31 -3.61 8.73
CA TYR A 53 23.91 -3.17 8.74
C TYR A 53 23.27 -3.44 10.09
N ASN A 54 22.24 -2.66 10.43
CA ASN A 54 21.42 -2.95 11.60
C ASN A 54 20.67 -4.29 11.40
N PRO A 55 20.92 -5.30 12.25
CA PRO A 55 20.27 -6.59 12.09
C PRO A 55 18.75 -6.55 12.33
N GLU A 56 18.25 -5.58 13.11
CA GLU A 56 16.80 -5.37 13.30
C GLU A 56 16.10 -5.02 11.99
N PHE A 57 16.82 -4.49 10.99
CA PHE A 57 16.27 -4.19 9.67
C PHE A 57 16.61 -5.28 8.65
N PHE A 58 17.81 -5.85 8.70
CA PHE A 58 18.20 -6.83 7.69
C PHE A 58 17.51 -8.19 7.86
N VAL A 59 17.34 -8.66 9.09
CA VAL A 59 16.71 -9.97 9.36
C VAL A 59 15.26 -10.03 8.86
N PRO A 60 14.41 -9.03 9.11
CA PRO A 60 13.05 -9.04 8.56
C PRO A 60 13.01 -9.01 7.03
N ILE A 61 13.95 -8.34 6.35
CA ILE A 61 14.07 -8.38 4.89
C ILE A 61 14.35 -9.80 4.42
N ILE A 62 15.29 -10.52 5.03
CA ILE A 62 15.58 -11.91 4.67
C ILE A 62 14.37 -12.82 4.89
N ASN A 63 13.61 -12.62 5.97
CA ASN A 63 12.39 -13.38 6.22
C ASN A 63 11.31 -13.10 5.17
N TYR A 64 11.14 -11.84 4.77
CA TYR A 64 10.24 -11.47 3.68
C TYR A 64 10.62 -12.15 2.36
N LEU A 65 11.90 -12.10 1.97
CA LEU A 65 12.39 -12.73 0.73
C LEU A 65 12.25 -14.27 0.75
N ARG A 66 12.31 -14.90 1.92
CA ARG A 66 11.99 -16.34 2.08
C ARG A 66 10.50 -16.59 1.86
N ALA A 67 9.64 -15.74 2.43
CA ALA A 67 8.20 -15.86 2.32
C ALA A 67 7.68 -15.68 0.88
N MET A 68 8.36 -14.87 0.07
CA MET A 68 8.05 -14.77 -1.37
C MET A 68 8.12 -16.11 -2.11
N GLU A 69 8.92 -17.08 -1.64
CA GLU A 69 9.07 -18.39 -2.31
C GLU A 69 7.80 -19.24 -2.26
N TYR A 70 6.98 -19.05 -1.23
CA TYR A 70 5.74 -19.81 -0.99
C TYR A 70 4.51 -18.91 -0.88
N ALA A 71 4.65 -17.64 -1.27
CA ALA A 71 3.55 -16.70 -1.33
C ALA A 71 2.55 -17.06 -2.43
N THR A 72 1.28 -16.76 -2.20
CA THR A 72 0.22 -16.86 -3.20
C THR A 72 -0.62 -15.59 -3.20
N THR A 73 -1.43 -15.38 -4.24
CA THR A 73 -2.34 -14.23 -4.32
C THR A 73 -3.30 -14.13 -3.12
N GLY A 74 -3.65 -15.27 -2.49
CA GLY A 74 -4.50 -15.31 -1.29
C GLY A 74 -3.75 -15.24 0.03
N ASN A 75 -2.42 -15.36 0.02
CA ASN A 75 -1.56 -15.32 1.21
C ASN A 75 -0.20 -14.70 0.85
N PRO A 76 -0.14 -13.36 0.69
CA PRO A 76 1.10 -12.67 0.40
C PRO A 76 2.05 -12.70 1.62
N PRO A 77 3.36 -12.48 1.43
CA PRO A 77 4.28 -12.32 2.55
C PRO A 77 3.82 -11.19 3.46
N SER A 78 3.79 -11.44 4.77
CA SER A 78 3.48 -10.40 5.73
C SER A 78 4.61 -9.37 5.78
N PHE A 79 4.25 -8.10 5.86
CA PHE A 79 5.21 -7.04 6.10
C PHE A 79 5.90 -7.26 7.46
N PRO A 80 7.19 -6.94 7.61
CA PRO A 80 7.86 -7.04 8.89
C PRO A 80 7.22 -6.13 9.94
N GLN A 81 6.99 -6.64 11.14
CA GLN A 81 6.53 -5.84 12.27
C GLN A 81 7.66 -4.92 12.73
N LEU A 82 7.44 -3.62 12.62
CA LEU A 82 8.40 -2.59 13.00
C LEU A 82 7.70 -1.57 13.89
N ARG A 83 8.46 -0.98 14.81
CA ARG A 83 7.98 0.15 15.60
C ARG A 83 7.83 1.37 14.71
N GLU A 84 6.87 2.24 15.04
CA GLU A 84 6.56 3.44 14.24
C GLU A 84 7.79 4.34 14.01
N ASP A 85 8.63 4.50 15.04
CA ASP A 85 9.88 5.28 15.00
C ASP A 85 10.93 4.69 14.04
N GLN A 86 10.81 3.42 13.67
CA GLN A 86 11.76 2.71 12.81
C GLN A 86 11.37 2.70 11.32
N ILE A 87 10.10 2.98 10.99
CA ILE A 87 9.54 2.81 9.64
C ILE A 87 10.34 3.61 8.59
N LYS A 88 10.66 4.87 8.87
CA LYS A 88 11.34 5.75 7.91
C LYS A 88 12.75 5.27 7.56
N ASP A 89 13.50 4.83 8.56
CA ASP A 89 14.87 4.35 8.34
C ASP A 89 14.88 2.97 7.67
N PHE A 90 13.91 2.12 8.02
CA PHE A 90 13.70 0.85 7.32
C PHE A 90 13.35 1.05 5.84
N GLN A 91 12.48 2.01 5.52
CA GLN A 91 12.14 2.37 4.13
C GLN A 91 13.36 2.84 3.34
N ARG A 92 14.18 3.73 3.91
CA ARG A 92 15.44 4.17 3.28
C ARG A 92 16.39 3.01 3.04
N PHE A 93 16.45 2.06 3.98
CA PHE A 93 17.32 0.91 3.86
C PHE A 93 16.87 -0.06 2.76
N ILE A 94 15.56 -0.34 2.66
CA ILE A 94 14.99 -1.12 1.55
C ILE A 94 15.23 -0.42 0.19
N GLN A 95 15.10 0.90 0.14
CA GLN A 95 15.38 1.70 -1.06
C GLN A 95 16.84 1.58 -1.47
N TYR A 96 17.76 1.73 -0.51
CA TYR A 96 19.19 1.55 -0.74
C TYR A 96 19.53 0.15 -1.30
N LEU A 97 18.91 -0.90 -0.74
CA LEU A 97 19.12 -2.27 -1.22
C LEU A 97 18.44 -2.56 -2.57
N GLY A 98 17.67 -1.62 -3.12
CA GLY A 98 16.95 -1.79 -4.39
C GLY A 98 15.77 -2.76 -4.30
N LEU A 99 15.13 -2.85 -3.13
CA LEU A 99 14.06 -3.81 -2.84
C LEU A 99 12.67 -3.16 -2.74
N SER A 100 12.56 -1.84 -2.90
CA SER A 100 11.31 -1.11 -2.64
C SER A 100 10.13 -1.59 -3.49
N GLY A 101 10.32 -1.92 -4.77
CA GLY A 101 9.22 -2.34 -5.65
C GLY A 101 8.61 -3.71 -5.29
N GLU A 102 9.37 -4.56 -4.60
CA GLU A 102 8.97 -5.93 -4.26
C GLU A 102 8.50 -6.06 -2.80
N ILE A 103 9.09 -5.28 -1.89
CA ILE A 103 8.70 -5.27 -0.48
C ILE A 103 7.56 -4.28 -0.23
N PHE A 104 7.57 -3.16 -0.94
CA PHE A 104 6.43 -2.26 -1.04
C PHE A 104 5.86 -2.40 -2.44
N SER A 105 5.01 -3.41 -2.66
CA SER A 105 4.16 -3.43 -3.85
C SER A 105 3.50 -2.06 -3.94
N ARG A 106 3.82 -1.29 -4.98
CA ARG A 106 3.28 0.05 -5.13
C ARG A 106 1.77 -0.09 -5.26
N GLU A 107 1.04 0.66 -4.45
CA GLU A 107 -0.42 0.56 -4.43
C GLU A 107 -0.99 0.82 -5.84
N LYS A 108 -1.93 -0.02 -6.24
CA LYS A 108 -2.62 0.04 -7.52
C LYS A 108 -4.08 -0.25 -7.30
N PHE A 109 -4.90 0.22 -8.22
CA PHE A 109 -6.30 -0.15 -8.26
C PHE A 109 -6.50 -1.52 -8.89
N ASN A 110 -7.45 -2.27 -8.35
CA ASN A 110 -8.10 -3.42 -8.94
C ASN A 110 -9.55 -3.04 -9.24
N ALA A 111 -9.95 -3.13 -10.51
CA ALA A 111 -11.29 -2.78 -10.95
C ALA A 111 -12.26 -3.93 -10.73
N HIS A 112 -13.29 -3.66 -9.93
CA HIS A 112 -14.37 -4.62 -9.67
C HIS A 112 -15.63 -4.29 -10.48
N SER A 113 -15.88 -3.00 -10.77
CA SER A 113 -16.93 -2.58 -11.70
C SER A 113 -16.41 -2.55 -13.15
N ILE A 114 -15.98 -3.69 -13.70
CA ILE A 114 -15.22 -3.78 -14.97
C ILE A 114 -15.94 -3.15 -16.19
N ASN A 115 -17.28 -3.11 -16.18
CA ASN A 115 -18.08 -2.49 -17.25
C ASN A 115 -18.31 -0.98 -17.05
N VAL A 116 -17.88 -0.42 -15.93
CA VAL A 116 -18.13 0.98 -15.53
C VAL A 116 -16.83 1.73 -15.33
N VAL A 117 -15.82 1.10 -14.73
CA VAL A 117 -14.52 1.72 -14.44
C VAL A 117 -13.43 1.01 -15.23
N THR A 118 -12.60 1.80 -15.89
CA THR A 118 -11.41 1.33 -16.59
C THR A 118 -10.16 1.77 -15.83
N LEU A 119 -9.15 0.91 -15.84
CA LEU A 119 -7.84 1.23 -15.27
C LEU A 119 -6.89 1.66 -16.38
N GLN A 120 -6.11 2.69 -16.10
CA GLN A 120 -5.08 3.23 -16.98
C GLN A 120 -3.73 3.23 -16.26
N GLU A 121 -2.64 3.44 -17.03
CA GLU A 121 -1.30 3.64 -16.49
C GLU A 121 -0.87 2.54 -15.50
N GLY A 122 -1.04 1.28 -15.91
CA GLY A 122 -0.64 0.12 -15.13
C GLY A 122 -1.42 -0.06 -13.81
N GLY A 123 -2.65 0.48 -13.73
CA GLY A 123 -3.51 0.34 -12.55
C GLY A 123 -3.46 1.54 -11.59
N THR A 124 -2.65 2.56 -11.87
CA THR A 124 -2.52 3.73 -10.97
C THR A 124 -3.62 4.77 -11.16
N VAL A 125 -4.41 4.64 -12.23
CA VAL A 125 -5.46 5.59 -12.60
C VAL A 125 -6.75 4.82 -12.81
N ALA A 126 -7.81 5.23 -12.10
CA ALA A 126 -9.16 4.73 -12.31
C ALA A 126 -10.02 5.81 -12.98
N VAL A 127 -10.72 5.42 -14.05
CA VAL A 127 -11.56 6.30 -14.85
C VAL A 127 -12.96 5.70 -14.98
N HIS A 128 -13.97 6.46 -14.55
CA HIS A 128 -15.35 6.11 -14.80
C HIS A 128 -15.68 6.35 -16.29
N GLY A 129 -16.20 5.33 -16.95
CA GLY A 129 -16.56 5.39 -18.36
C GLY A 129 -17.65 6.42 -18.65
N PRO A 130 -17.67 7.00 -19.86
CA PRO A 130 -18.62 8.06 -20.24
C PRO A 130 -20.07 7.57 -20.32
N ASN A 131 -20.26 6.27 -20.57
CA ASN A 131 -21.58 5.62 -20.68
C ASN A 131 -21.83 4.63 -19.53
N GLY A 132 -20.96 4.61 -18.52
CA GLY A 132 -21.19 3.81 -17.32
C GLY A 132 -22.42 4.35 -16.60
N GLY A 133 -23.28 3.47 -16.08
CA GLY A 133 -24.41 3.89 -15.24
C GLY A 133 -23.93 4.62 -13.97
N HIS A 134 -24.84 4.90 -13.04
CA HIS A 134 -24.45 5.51 -11.78
C HIS A 134 -23.51 4.59 -10.98
N MET A 135 -22.43 5.17 -10.46
CA MET A 135 -21.47 4.56 -9.54
C MET A 135 -20.66 3.40 -10.14
N GLY A 136 -19.35 3.46 -9.95
CA GLY A 136 -18.43 2.34 -10.13
C GLY A 136 -17.38 2.39 -9.04
N TYR A 137 -16.69 1.27 -8.78
CA TYR A 137 -15.66 1.26 -7.74
C TYR A 137 -14.43 0.47 -8.12
N VAL A 138 -13.34 0.85 -7.46
CA VAL A 138 -12.04 0.21 -7.49
C VAL A 138 -11.55 0.00 -6.07
N LEU A 139 -10.79 -1.05 -5.85
CA LEU A 139 -10.16 -1.35 -4.57
C LEU A 139 -8.65 -1.31 -4.71
N GLY A 140 -7.92 -1.11 -3.62
CA GLY A 140 -6.48 -1.35 -3.59
C GLY A 140 -6.17 -2.82 -3.84
N GLU A 141 -5.09 -3.10 -4.58
CA GLU A 141 -4.55 -4.45 -4.73
C GLU A 141 -3.94 -4.96 -3.42
N ASN A 142 -3.35 -4.05 -2.64
CA ASN A 142 -2.68 -4.40 -1.41
C ASN A 142 -3.65 -4.55 -0.23
N VAL A 143 -3.24 -5.37 0.73
CA VAL A 143 -3.95 -5.64 1.99
C VAL A 143 -3.08 -5.25 3.16
N TYR A 144 -3.65 -4.52 4.11
CA TYR A 144 -2.97 -3.93 5.25
C TYR A 144 -3.59 -4.40 6.56
N GLN A 145 -2.76 -4.81 7.52
CA GLN A 145 -3.22 -5.28 8.83
C GLN A 145 -2.49 -4.59 10.00
N GLN A 146 -1.37 -3.93 9.71
CA GLN A 146 -0.47 -3.34 10.71
C GLN A 146 0.25 -2.13 10.10
N GLY A 147 0.78 -1.26 10.96
CA GLY A 147 1.51 -0.06 10.57
C GLY A 147 0.61 1.07 10.07
N ILE A 148 1.27 2.14 9.61
CA ILE A 148 0.64 3.34 9.07
C ILE A 148 0.87 3.38 7.56
N VAL A 149 -0.22 3.55 6.82
CA VAL A 149 -0.26 3.52 5.35
C VAL A 149 -0.84 4.83 4.84
N HIS A 150 -0.16 5.42 3.86
CA HIS A 150 -0.54 6.70 3.26
C HIS A 150 -0.97 6.48 1.81
N PHE A 151 -2.22 6.82 1.49
CA PHE A 151 -2.75 6.83 0.13
C PHE A 151 -2.91 8.27 -0.34
N LYS A 152 -2.02 8.73 -1.22
CA LYS A 152 -2.16 10.03 -1.87
C LYS A 152 -2.98 9.88 -3.14
N LEU A 153 -4.11 10.58 -3.22
CA LEU A 153 -5.05 10.48 -4.33
C LEU A 153 -5.20 11.84 -5.01
N LYS A 154 -4.85 11.91 -6.30
CA LYS A 154 -5.12 13.07 -7.16
C LYS A 154 -6.50 12.93 -7.77
N LEU A 155 -7.34 13.94 -7.54
CA LEU A 155 -8.66 14.05 -8.17
C LEU A 155 -8.49 14.73 -9.54
N GLU A 156 -8.16 13.97 -10.58
CA GLU A 156 -7.82 14.54 -11.90
C GLU A 156 -9.03 15.11 -12.63
N SER A 157 -10.15 14.39 -12.56
CA SER A 157 -11.45 14.81 -13.08
C SER A 157 -12.48 14.50 -12.02
N PHE A 158 -13.20 15.54 -11.63
CA PHE A 158 -14.12 15.49 -10.50
C PHE A 158 -15.18 16.55 -10.77
N GLN A 159 -16.38 16.13 -11.16
CA GLN A 159 -17.44 17.11 -11.39
C GLN A 159 -17.81 17.77 -10.05
N VAL A 160 -17.89 19.10 -10.04
CA VAL A 160 -18.04 19.90 -8.80
C VAL A 160 -19.28 19.50 -7.99
N ASN A 161 -20.32 19.01 -8.68
CA ASN A 161 -21.59 18.65 -8.09
C ASN A 161 -21.70 17.16 -7.73
N GLU A 162 -20.66 16.37 -7.98
CA GLU A 162 -20.74 14.91 -7.97
C GLU A 162 -19.86 14.24 -6.93
N TRP A 163 -20.30 13.05 -6.59
CA TRP A 163 -19.98 12.30 -5.39
C TRP A 163 -18.81 11.35 -5.68
N MET A 164 -17.71 11.45 -4.93
CA MET A 164 -16.63 10.44 -4.96
C MET A 164 -16.36 10.01 -3.53
N PHE A 165 -16.39 8.71 -3.28
CA PHE A 165 -16.02 8.17 -1.97
C PHE A 165 -14.57 7.72 -2.00
N VAL A 166 -13.83 8.08 -0.95
CA VAL A 166 -12.49 7.57 -0.67
C VAL A 166 -12.47 7.05 0.76
N GLY A 167 -11.94 5.84 0.94
CA GLY A 167 -11.89 5.21 2.25
C GLY A 167 -11.21 3.85 2.21
N THR A 168 -11.60 3.00 3.15
CA THR A 168 -11.14 1.63 3.24
C THR A 168 -12.32 0.67 3.38
N VAL A 169 -12.12 -0.57 2.93
CA VAL A 169 -13.03 -1.68 3.17
C VAL A 169 -12.24 -2.89 3.67
N LYS A 170 -12.90 -3.81 4.38
CA LYS A 170 -12.29 -5.08 4.78
C LYS A 170 -11.77 -5.87 3.56
N ALA A 171 -10.55 -6.35 3.63
CA ALA A 171 -9.80 -6.78 2.44
C ALA A 171 -10.33 -8.03 1.74
N TYR A 172 -10.79 -9.04 2.48
CA TYR A 172 -11.26 -10.31 1.89
C TYR A 172 -12.71 -10.25 1.39
N LEU A 173 -13.39 -9.12 1.58
CA LEU A 173 -14.77 -8.93 1.15
C LEU A 173 -14.77 -8.12 -0.15
N VAL A 174 -15.27 -8.70 -1.23
CA VAL A 174 -15.54 -7.98 -2.49
C VAL A 174 -17.01 -7.56 -2.48
N PRO A 175 -17.32 -6.25 -2.42
CA PRO A 175 -18.69 -5.78 -2.49
C PRO A 175 -19.39 -6.26 -3.78
N PRO A 176 -20.60 -6.81 -3.70
CA PRO A 176 -21.25 -7.49 -4.83
C PRO A 176 -21.86 -6.51 -5.85
N ASN A 177 -21.91 -5.22 -5.54
CA ASN A 177 -22.51 -4.18 -6.38
C ASN A 177 -21.61 -2.93 -6.41
N ASN A 178 -21.99 -1.96 -7.23
CA ASN A 178 -21.19 -0.76 -7.46
C ASN A 178 -21.13 0.22 -6.27
N ASN A 179 -21.88 -0.03 -5.21
CA ASN A 179 -21.97 0.81 -4.02
C ASN A 179 -21.09 0.25 -2.89
N SER A 180 -19.80 0.00 -3.17
CA SER A 180 -18.85 -0.51 -2.16
C SER A 180 -18.75 0.35 -0.89
N HIS A 181 -19.02 1.65 -0.97
CA HIS A 181 -19.14 2.55 0.18
C HIS A 181 -20.28 2.18 1.15
N GLN A 182 -21.32 1.47 0.70
CA GLN A 182 -22.46 1.02 1.52
C GLN A 182 -22.23 -0.37 2.13
N TRP A 183 -21.11 -1.01 1.82
CA TRP A 183 -20.84 -2.35 2.29
C TRP A 183 -20.49 -2.34 3.78
N PRO A 184 -20.91 -3.36 4.56
CA PRO A 184 -20.40 -3.53 5.92
C PRO A 184 -18.87 -3.53 5.94
N ASP A 185 -18.30 -3.01 7.01
CA ASP A 185 -16.88 -2.74 7.16
C ASP A 185 -16.30 -1.75 6.11
N SER A 186 -17.12 -0.87 5.53
CA SER A 186 -16.66 0.24 4.68
C SER A 186 -16.64 1.55 5.47
N TYR A 187 -15.51 2.25 5.44
CA TYR A 187 -15.26 3.45 6.24
C TYR A 187 -14.57 4.50 5.39
N GLY A 188 -14.99 5.76 5.47
CA GLY A 188 -14.34 6.82 4.74
C GLY A 188 -15.17 8.08 4.60
N TRP A 189 -14.92 8.80 3.51
CA TRP A 189 -15.56 10.07 3.25
C TRP A 189 -15.99 10.19 1.80
N VAL A 190 -17.11 10.88 1.63
CA VAL A 190 -17.51 11.44 0.35
C VAL A 190 -16.85 12.80 0.20
N LEU A 191 -16.21 13.00 -0.94
CA LEU A 191 -15.52 14.21 -1.33
C LEU A 191 -16.45 15.16 -2.12
N GLY A 192 -16.01 16.39 -2.35
CA GLY A 192 -16.74 17.41 -3.10
C GLY A 192 -17.58 18.37 -2.29
N GLN A 193 -18.62 18.92 -2.92
CA GLN A 193 -19.47 19.96 -2.34
C GLN A 193 -20.33 19.46 -1.17
N TYR A 194 -20.83 18.22 -1.25
CA TYR A 194 -21.71 17.60 -0.27
C TYR A 194 -21.02 16.38 0.38
N GLY A 195 -19.95 16.65 1.10
CA GLY A 195 -19.19 15.62 1.80
C GLY A 195 -19.98 14.98 2.94
N GLN A 196 -19.70 13.71 3.19
CA GLN A 196 -20.32 12.91 4.23
C GLN A 196 -19.28 11.97 4.80
N VAL A 197 -19.31 11.75 6.12
CA VAL A 197 -18.53 10.69 6.75
C VAL A 197 -19.34 9.38 6.69
N TRP A 198 -18.70 8.29 6.30
CA TRP A 198 -19.30 6.96 6.24
C TRP A 198 -18.61 6.02 7.20
N LYS A 199 -19.39 5.29 7.99
CA LYS A 199 -18.94 4.31 8.97
C LYS A 199 -19.76 3.04 8.82
N ASP A 200 -19.06 1.91 8.71
CA ASP A 200 -19.68 0.59 8.56
C ASP A 200 -20.74 0.53 7.45
N GLY A 201 -20.44 1.12 6.30
CA GLY A 201 -21.35 1.15 5.16
C GLY A 201 -22.53 2.11 5.27
N SER A 202 -22.57 2.97 6.29
CA SER A 202 -23.68 3.92 6.50
C SER A 202 -23.19 5.36 6.61
N PRO A 203 -23.94 6.34 6.06
CA PRO A 203 -23.60 7.75 6.22
C PRO A 203 -23.90 8.18 7.66
N THR A 204 -23.04 9.04 8.20
CA THR A 204 -23.32 9.77 9.43
C THR A 204 -24.03 11.08 9.11
N TYR A 205 -24.64 11.70 10.13
CA TYR A 205 -25.31 13.00 9.99
C TYR A 205 -24.33 14.20 9.90
N ASP A 206 -23.02 13.94 9.96
CA ASP A 206 -21.99 14.96 9.84
C ASP A 206 -21.87 15.40 8.37
N ALA A 207 -22.61 16.45 8.02
CA ALA A 207 -22.55 17.06 6.70
C ALA A 207 -21.28 17.92 6.58
N LEU A 208 -20.35 17.45 5.77
CA LEU A 208 -19.14 18.18 5.40
C LEU A 208 -19.39 18.93 4.09
N LYS A 209 -18.87 20.15 3.95
CA LYS A 209 -19.13 20.97 2.75
C LYS A 209 -17.84 21.45 2.13
N ASN A 210 -17.81 21.44 0.79
CA ASN A 210 -16.71 21.96 -0.02
C ASN A 210 -15.34 21.38 0.39
N LEU A 211 -15.29 20.06 0.60
CA LEU A 211 -14.06 19.40 1.06
C LEU A 211 -12.96 19.45 0.00
N THR A 212 -13.33 19.30 -1.26
CA THR A 212 -12.39 19.19 -2.38
C THR A 212 -12.97 19.76 -3.66
N LYS A 213 -12.10 19.99 -4.63
CA LYS A 213 -12.41 20.33 -6.01
C LYS A 213 -11.52 19.52 -6.97
N GLN A 214 -11.85 19.57 -8.26
CA GLN A 214 -11.00 19.00 -9.30
C GLN A 214 -9.58 19.58 -9.22
N GLY A 215 -8.59 18.71 -9.38
CA GLY A 215 -7.18 19.05 -9.30
C GLY A 215 -6.62 18.99 -7.88
N ASP A 216 -7.43 18.78 -6.85
CA ASP A 216 -6.91 18.59 -5.49
C ASP A 216 -6.19 17.24 -5.35
N THR A 217 -5.23 17.21 -4.43
CA THR A 217 -4.64 15.96 -3.92
C THR A 217 -5.04 15.81 -2.47
N VAL A 218 -5.72 14.71 -2.15
CA VAL A 218 -6.04 14.33 -0.77
C VAL A 218 -5.13 13.19 -0.31
N GLU A 219 -4.97 13.03 0.99
CA GLU A 219 -4.26 11.90 1.57
C GLU A 219 -5.17 11.16 2.55
N LEU A 220 -5.35 9.86 2.34
CA LEU A 220 -5.93 8.95 3.33
C LEU A 220 -4.81 8.31 4.13
N VAL A 221 -4.89 8.38 5.45
CA VAL A 221 -3.92 7.75 6.36
C VAL A 221 -4.62 6.66 7.15
N LEU A 222 -4.31 5.41 6.81
CA LEU A 222 -4.76 4.22 7.50
C LEU A 222 -3.71 3.82 8.54
N ASP A 223 -4.05 4.01 9.80
CA ASP A 223 -3.25 3.63 10.96
C ASP A 223 -3.85 2.35 11.54
N CYS A 224 -3.32 1.19 11.11
CA CYS A 224 -3.83 -0.12 11.52
C CYS A 224 -3.54 -0.40 13.00
N ASP A 225 -2.46 0.17 13.53
CA ASP A 225 -2.00 -0.07 14.91
C ASP A 225 -2.87 0.69 15.91
N ALA A 226 -3.25 1.94 15.58
CA ALA A 226 -4.20 2.72 16.36
C ALA A 226 -5.66 2.44 16.00
N ALA A 227 -5.92 1.61 14.97
CA ALA A 227 -7.24 1.35 14.41
C ALA A 227 -8.00 2.65 14.07
N LYS A 228 -7.36 3.48 13.25
CA LYS A 228 -7.82 4.81 12.89
C LYS A 228 -7.62 5.05 11.40
N LEU A 229 -8.63 5.62 10.76
CA LEU A 229 -8.53 6.14 9.39
C LEU A 229 -8.64 7.67 9.44
N SER A 230 -7.82 8.35 8.65
CA SER A 230 -7.78 9.82 8.60
C SER A 230 -7.84 10.32 7.17
N LEU A 231 -8.48 11.46 6.93
CA LEU A 231 -8.50 12.18 5.65
C LEU A 231 -7.82 13.53 5.84
N HIS A 232 -6.75 13.77 5.10
CA HIS A 232 -6.04 15.05 5.06
C HIS A 232 -6.34 15.76 3.75
N LEU A 233 -6.79 17.00 3.86
CA LEU A 233 -7.11 17.86 2.72
C LEU A 233 -5.96 18.78 2.34
N PRO A 234 -5.90 19.25 1.08
CA PRO A 234 -4.90 20.23 0.65
C PRO A 234 -4.97 21.57 1.41
N THR A 235 -6.13 21.87 2.01
CA THR A 235 -6.33 23.05 2.87
C THR A 235 -5.63 22.95 4.22
N GLY A 236 -5.10 21.77 4.58
CA GLY A 236 -4.53 21.46 5.88
C GLY A 236 -5.55 20.93 6.89
N GLN A 237 -6.84 20.91 6.55
CA GLN A 237 -7.87 20.30 7.40
C GLN A 237 -7.72 18.78 7.44
N GLN A 238 -7.94 18.20 8.61
CA GLN A 238 -7.86 16.75 8.83
C GLN A 238 -9.11 16.23 9.53
N PHE A 239 -9.59 15.07 9.08
CA PHE A 239 -10.73 14.34 9.67
C PHE A 239 -10.29 12.95 10.08
N HIS A 240 -10.95 12.39 11.08
CA HIS A 240 -10.57 11.10 11.67
C HIS A 240 -11.81 10.28 12.00
N ILE A 241 -11.73 8.97 11.75
CA ILE A 241 -12.70 7.97 12.20
C ILE A 241 -11.97 6.79 12.81
N GLU A 242 -12.50 6.26 13.91
CA GLU A 242 -12.09 4.97 14.43
C GLU A 242 -12.62 3.86 13.53
N ILE A 243 -11.80 2.83 13.31
CA ILE A 243 -12.14 1.63 12.56
C ILE A 243 -11.96 0.40 13.48
N PRO A 244 -12.60 -0.74 13.19
CA PRO A 244 -12.41 -1.97 13.95
C PRO A 244 -10.95 -2.41 14.07
N LYS A 245 -10.55 -2.84 15.27
CA LYS A 245 -9.23 -3.42 15.55
C LYS A 245 -9.06 -4.80 14.91
N SER A 246 -7.80 -5.19 14.68
CA SER A 246 -7.41 -6.55 14.26
C SER A 246 -8.08 -7.04 12.97
N GLN A 247 -8.41 -6.12 12.07
CA GLN A 247 -8.95 -6.41 10.74
C GLN A 247 -7.91 -6.18 9.65
N THR A 248 -8.19 -6.72 8.46
CA THR A 248 -7.42 -6.43 7.25
C THR A 248 -8.18 -5.42 6.40
N TRP A 249 -7.48 -4.41 5.92
CA TRP A 249 -8.01 -3.26 5.20
C TRP A 249 -7.38 -3.13 3.83
N ARG A 250 -8.13 -2.54 2.90
CA ARG A 250 -7.61 -2.09 1.61
C ARG A 250 -8.27 -0.78 1.23
N LEU A 251 -7.61 -0.02 0.36
CA LEU A 251 -8.18 1.19 -0.23
C LEU A 251 -9.51 0.86 -0.92
N ASN A 252 -10.50 1.72 -0.77
CA ASN A 252 -11.79 1.64 -1.44
C ASN A 252 -12.13 3.01 -2.03
N VAL A 253 -12.39 3.07 -3.32
CA VAL A 253 -12.76 4.29 -4.02
C VAL A 253 -13.97 4.04 -4.91
N ASN A 254 -15.03 4.81 -4.71
CA ASN A 254 -16.17 4.85 -5.63
C ASN A 254 -16.09 6.13 -6.46
N LEU A 255 -16.22 5.97 -7.77
CA LEU A 255 -16.38 7.04 -8.73
C LEU A 255 -17.87 7.16 -9.04
N GLY A 256 -18.47 8.33 -8.84
CA GLY A 256 -19.92 8.48 -8.89
C GLY A 256 -20.45 8.71 -10.29
N CYS A 257 -19.69 9.44 -11.12
CA CYS A 257 -20.19 9.98 -12.37
C CYS A 257 -19.25 9.76 -13.55
N ALA A 258 -19.86 9.89 -14.73
CA ALA A 258 -19.18 9.79 -16.02
C ALA A 258 -17.96 10.71 -16.08
N ASN A 259 -16.82 10.14 -16.43
CA ASN A 259 -15.52 10.80 -16.55
C ASN A 259 -14.89 11.24 -15.23
N ASP A 260 -15.39 10.82 -14.08
CA ASP A 260 -14.64 10.91 -12.84
C ASP A 260 -13.31 10.16 -13.01
N LYS A 261 -12.23 10.77 -12.51
CA LYS A 261 -10.88 10.26 -12.67
C LYS A 261 -10.06 10.52 -11.44
N VAL A 262 -9.49 9.45 -10.89
CA VAL A 262 -8.66 9.48 -9.69
C VAL A 262 -7.36 8.72 -9.95
N ARG A 263 -6.26 9.24 -9.41
CA ARG A 263 -4.93 8.65 -9.52
C ARG A 263 -4.32 8.43 -8.16
N ILE A 264 -3.71 7.27 -7.96
CA ILE A 264 -2.77 7.04 -6.86
C ILE A 264 -1.44 7.74 -7.22
N ILE A 265 -1.01 8.67 -6.38
CA ILE A 265 0.32 9.26 -6.46
C ILE A 265 1.25 8.40 -5.61
N HIS A 266 2.24 7.81 -6.27
CA HIS A 266 3.42 7.33 -5.57
C HIS A 266 4.37 8.49 -5.40
N ASP A 267 4.93 8.66 -4.20
CA ASP A 267 6.04 9.57 -4.04
C ASP A 267 7.17 9.13 -4.99
N ASN A 268 7.69 10.09 -5.77
CA ASN A 268 8.83 9.82 -6.64
C ASN A 268 9.99 9.39 -5.76
N VAL A 269 10.33 8.10 -5.88
CA VAL A 269 11.49 7.46 -5.25
C VAL A 269 12.76 7.97 -5.92
#